data_AF-A0A2D4IR72-F1
#
_entry.id   AF-A0A2D4IR72-F1
#
_cell.length_a   1.000
_cell.length_b   1.000
_cell.length_c   1.000
_cell.angle_alpha   90.00
_cell.angle_beta   90.00
_cell.angle_gamma   90.00
#
_symmetry.space_group_name_H-M   'P 1'
#
loop_
_entity.id
_entity.type
_entity.pdbx_description
1 polymer ?
#
loop_
_entity_poly.entity_id
_entity_poly.type
_entity_poly.pdbx_seq_one_letter_code
_entity_poly.pdbx_strand_id
1 'polypeptide(L)'
;MGAAGIVFWGSMQYASTIESCQKVKDYINGPFGHYIINVTSAAKICSHFLCKGKGRCVRKHSDSNAFLHLFPESFRIMVHANATHKKAIVKGKLELENLKYLRNNFVCQCYQGWKGLDCEEHYNKEGN
;
A
#
# COMPACT_ATOMS: atom_id res chain seq x y z
N MET A 1 4.50 -2.34 11.10
CA MET A 1 5.55 -1.32 10.95
C MET A 1 5.02 0.03 10.47
N GLY A 2 4.01 0.15 9.59
CA GLY A 2 3.35 1.45 9.38
C GLY A 2 4.23 2.55 8.78
N ALA A 3 5.21 2.19 7.94
CA ALA A 3 6.09 3.17 7.32
C ALA A 3 5.30 4.17 6.47
N ALA A 4 5.77 5.42 6.39
CA ALA A 4 5.14 6.44 5.54
C ALA A 4 5.44 6.20 4.04
N GLY A 5 6.50 5.45 3.74
CA GLY A 5 6.93 5.14 2.39
C GLY A 5 8.25 4.36 2.42
N ILE A 6 8.81 4.17 1.23
CA ILE A 6 10.10 3.51 1.00
C ILE A 6 10.87 4.29 -0.05
N VAL A 7 12.20 4.20 0.01
CA VAL A 7 13.09 4.78 -1.00
C VAL A 7 13.78 3.63 -1.71
N PHE A 8 13.60 3.55 -3.03
CA PHE A 8 14.38 2.64 -3.87
C PHE A 8 15.65 3.35 -4.28
N TRP A 9 16.76 2.87 -3.73
CA TRP A 9 18.09 3.36 -4.06
C TRP A 9 18.86 2.30 -4.83
N GLY A 10 19.65 2.74 -5.81
CA GLY A 10 20.44 1.87 -6.67
C GLY A 10 21.76 2.51 -7.08
N SER A 11 22.74 1.66 -7.40
CA SER A 11 24.04 2.09 -7.92
C SER A 11 23.91 2.80 -9.26
N MET A 12 24.82 3.75 -9.54
CA MET A 12 24.94 4.38 -10.86
C MET A 12 25.19 3.36 -11.99
N GLN A 13 25.73 2.18 -11.67
CA GLN A 13 25.92 1.09 -12.62
C GLN A 13 24.62 0.61 -13.27
N TYR A 14 23.47 0.76 -12.60
CA TYR A 14 22.18 0.39 -13.18
C TYR A 14 21.74 1.30 -14.34
N ALA A 15 22.35 2.48 -14.46
CA ALA A 15 22.10 3.46 -15.51
C ALA A 15 23.31 3.66 -16.45
N SER A 16 24.34 2.80 -16.37
CA SER A 16 25.61 3.05 -17.08
C SER A 16 25.64 2.58 -18.54
N THR A 17 24.77 1.64 -18.93
CA THR A 17 24.68 1.14 -20.31
C THR A 17 23.23 0.99 -20.76
N ILE A 18 23.01 0.92 -22.07
CA ILE A 18 21.69 0.66 -22.65
C ILE A 18 21.12 -0.67 -22.13
N GLU A 19 21.94 -1.72 -22.04
CA GLU A 19 21.48 -3.02 -21.53
C GLU A 19 21.09 -2.95 -20.05
N SER A 20 21.83 -2.20 -19.24
CA SER A 20 21.56 -2.02 -17.82
C SER A 20 20.25 -1.26 -17.60
N CYS A 21 20.06 -0.15 -18.32
CA CYS A 21 18.82 0.61 -18.33
C CYS A 21 17.62 -0.24 -18.77
N GLN A 22 17.80 -1.07 -19.81
CA GLN A 22 16.74 -1.92 -20.32
C GLN A 22 16.34 -3.00 -19.31
N LYS A 23 17.30 -3.63 -18.61
CA LYS A 23 17.02 -4.57 -17.51
C LYS A 23 16.24 -3.93 -16.37
N VAL A 24 16.61 -2.71 -15.96
CA VAL A 24 15.89 -1.95 -14.92
C VAL A 24 14.47 -1.64 -15.38
N LYS A 25 14.30 -1.18 -16.62
CA LYS A 25 12.99 -0.92 -17.22
C LYS A 25 12.12 -2.17 -17.21
N ASP A 26 12.66 -3.33 -17.59
CA ASP A 26 11.89 -4.58 -17.64
C ASP A 26 11.56 -5.09 -16.24
N TYR A 27 12.45 -4.94 -15.27
CA TYR A 27 12.18 -5.25 -13.88
C TYR A 27 11.04 -4.38 -13.31
N ILE A 28 11.11 -3.06 -13.49
CA ILE A 28 10.09 -2.10 -13.05
C ILE A 28 8.76 -2.37 -13.76
N ASN A 29 8.77 -2.68 -15.06
CA ASN A 29 7.56 -2.98 -15.81
C ASN A 29 7.00 -4.38 -15.53
N GLY A 30 7.78 -5.25 -14.90
CA GLY A 30 7.44 -6.63 -14.64
C GLY A 30 6.96 -6.88 -13.20
N PRO A 31 7.37 -7.99 -12.57
CA PRO A 31 6.88 -8.40 -11.26
C PRO A 31 7.06 -7.34 -10.16
N PHE A 32 8.14 -6.56 -10.22
CA PHE A 32 8.43 -5.57 -9.21
C PHE A 32 7.41 -4.42 -9.23
N GLY A 33 7.14 -3.80 -10.38
CA GLY A 33 6.12 -2.76 -10.48
C GLY A 33 4.73 -3.26 -10.09
N HIS A 34 4.37 -4.49 -10.49
CA HIS A 34 3.15 -5.16 -10.05
C HIS A 34 3.08 -5.29 -8.53
N TYR A 35 4.19 -5.67 -7.89
CA TYR A 35 4.28 -5.76 -6.44
C TYR A 35 4.14 -4.39 -5.75
N ILE A 36 4.73 -3.33 -6.30
CA ILE A 36 4.56 -1.96 -5.78
C ILE A 36 3.08 -1.55 -5.79
N ILE A 37 2.37 -1.83 -6.89
CA ILE A 37 0.93 -1.54 -7.00
C ILE A 37 0.14 -2.37 -5.98
N ASN A 38 0.51 -3.64 -5.81
CA ASN A 38 -0.09 -4.55 -4.83
C ASN A 38 0.01 -3.97 -3.40
N VAL A 39 1.22 -3.74 -2.89
CA VAL A 39 1.42 -3.26 -1.51
C VAL A 39 0.84 -1.88 -1.28
N THR A 40 0.99 -0.96 -2.24
CA THR A 40 0.54 0.43 -2.10
C THR A 40 -0.99 0.50 -2.10
N SER A 41 -1.64 -0.27 -2.97
CA SER A 41 -3.10 -0.31 -3.04
C SER A 41 -3.70 -1.00 -1.82
N ALA A 42 -3.09 -2.08 -1.34
CA ALA A 42 -3.49 -2.76 -0.12
C ALA A 42 -3.41 -1.84 1.11
N ALA A 43 -2.32 -1.07 1.25
CA ALA A 43 -2.17 -0.10 2.32
C ALA A 43 -3.27 0.99 2.26
N LYS A 44 -3.59 1.49 1.07
CA LYS A 44 -4.68 2.47 0.87
C LYS A 44 -6.05 1.89 1.21
N ILE A 45 -6.33 0.66 0.77
CA ILE A 45 -7.59 -0.05 1.09
C ILE A 45 -7.70 -0.23 2.61
N CYS A 46 -6.66 -0.74 3.27
CA CYS A 46 -6.67 -0.92 4.71
C CYS A 46 -6.91 0.40 5.45
N SER A 47 -6.19 1.46 5.07
CA SER A 47 -6.38 2.81 5.62
C SER A 47 -7.83 3.28 5.48
N HIS A 48 -8.44 3.10 4.31
CA HIS A 48 -9.82 3.52 4.05
C HIS A 48 -10.84 2.74 4.90
N PHE A 49 -10.74 1.41 4.91
CA PHE A 49 -11.76 0.54 5.50
C PHE A 49 -11.60 0.34 7.02
N LEU A 50 -10.38 0.30 7.54
CA LEU A 50 -10.13 0.19 8.98
C LEU A 50 -9.97 1.56 9.64
N CYS A 51 -9.21 2.45 9.02
CA CYS A 51 -8.79 3.70 9.67
C CYS A 51 -9.52 4.94 9.13
N LYS A 52 -10.68 4.76 8.49
CA LYS A 52 -11.51 5.82 7.87
C LYS A 52 -10.77 6.74 6.89
N GLY A 53 -9.63 6.29 6.35
CA GLY A 53 -8.72 7.11 5.54
C GLY A 53 -7.96 8.18 6.33
N LYS A 54 -8.00 8.12 7.66
CA LYS A 54 -7.41 9.08 8.61
C LYS A 54 -6.29 8.48 9.46
N GLY A 55 -5.87 7.27 9.13
CA GLY A 55 -4.72 6.61 9.74
C GLY A 55 -4.11 5.59 8.80
N ARG A 56 -2.96 5.05 9.22
CA ARG A 56 -2.27 3.96 8.54
C ARG A 56 -2.47 2.66 9.31
N CYS A 57 -2.57 1.55 8.59
CA CYS A 57 -2.63 0.24 9.23
C CYS A 57 -1.23 -0.21 9.67
N VAL A 58 -1.14 -0.68 10.91
CA VAL A 58 0.07 -1.26 11.49
C VAL A 58 -0.24 -2.65 11.99
N ARG A 59 0.71 -3.59 11.87
CA ARG A 59 0.54 -4.94 12.43
C ARG A 59 0.23 -4.84 13.92
N LYS A 60 -0.74 -5.62 14.36
CA LYS A 60 -1.13 -5.74 15.77
C LYS A 60 0.00 -6.34 16.62
N HIS A 61 0.66 -7.36 16.07
CA HIS A 61 1.84 -8.00 16.66
C HIS A 61 3.03 -7.78 15.72
N SER A 62 4.11 -7.18 16.22
CA SER A 62 5.24 -6.75 15.39
C SER A 62 5.97 -7.91 14.71
N ASP A 63 6.01 -9.05 15.41
CA ASP A 63 6.63 -10.33 15.09
C ASP A 63 5.74 -11.25 14.23
N SER A 64 4.49 -10.87 13.96
CA SER A 64 3.61 -11.69 13.11
C SER A 64 4.01 -11.63 11.63
N ASN A 65 3.74 -12.73 10.92
CA ASN A 65 3.91 -12.85 9.47
C ASN A 65 2.73 -12.25 8.67
N ALA A 66 2.09 -11.20 9.20
CA ALA A 66 1.01 -10.51 8.50
C ALA A 66 1.57 -9.47 7.51
N PHE A 67 1.07 -9.51 6.27
CA PHE A 67 1.46 -8.59 5.20
C PHE A 67 0.24 -7.87 4.63
N LEU A 68 0.43 -6.60 4.24
CA LEU A 68 -0.59 -5.83 3.53
C LEU A 68 -0.40 -6.01 2.03
N HIS A 69 -1.02 -7.06 1.50
CA HIS A 69 -1.14 -7.33 0.07
C HIS A 69 -2.61 -7.27 -0.35
N LEU A 70 -2.86 -7.00 -1.62
CA LEU A 70 -4.16 -7.16 -2.26
C LEU A 70 -4.55 -8.63 -2.18
N PHE A 71 -5.81 -8.86 -1.82
CA PHE A 71 -6.39 -10.19 -1.82
C PHE A 71 -6.58 -10.63 -3.28
N PRO A 72 -5.88 -11.67 -3.76
CA PRO A 72 -5.86 -12.05 -5.17
C PRO A 72 -7.24 -12.47 -5.69
N GLU A 73 -8.08 -13.03 -4.82
CA GLU A 73 -9.45 -13.44 -5.14
C GLU A 73 -10.41 -12.25 -5.29
N SER A 74 -10.06 -11.08 -4.75
CA SER A 74 -10.97 -9.92 -4.70
C SER A 74 -10.51 -8.73 -5.52
N PHE A 75 -9.22 -8.66 -5.84
CA PHE A 75 -8.64 -7.56 -6.59
C PHE A 75 -7.76 -8.05 -7.74
N ARG A 76 -7.85 -7.37 -8.87
CA ARG A 76 -7.01 -7.59 -10.05
C ARG A 76 -6.30 -6.29 -10.43
N ILE A 77 -5.00 -6.40 -10.65
CA ILE A 77 -4.18 -5.31 -11.19
C ILE A 77 -4.21 -5.41 -12.71
N MET A 78 -4.72 -4.39 -13.36
CA MET A 78 -4.71 -4.26 -14.82
C MET A 78 -3.72 -3.16 -15.20
N VAL A 79 -2.78 -3.48 -16.08
CA VAL A 79 -1.83 -2.51 -16.61
C VAL A 79 -2.23 -2.18 -18.04
N HIS A 80 -2.66 -0.94 -18.26
CA HIS A 80 -2.91 -0.40 -19.58
C HIS A 80 -1.67 0.33 -20.06
N ALA A 81 -1.13 -0.09 -21.20
CA ALA A 81 0.01 0.56 -21.83
C ALA A 81 -0.36 1.02 -23.24
N ASN A 82 -0.05 2.26 -23.57
CA ASN A 82 0.03 2.74 -24.94
C ASN A 82 1.44 3.29 -25.21
N ALA A 83 1.68 3.84 -26.40
CA ALA A 83 3.01 4.28 -26.84
C ALA A 83 3.67 5.33 -25.91
N THR A 84 2.88 6.09 -25.14
CA THR A 84 3.38 7.22 -24.33
C THR A 84 3.04 7.12 -22.84
N HIS A 85 2.08 6.29 -22.45
CA HIS A 85 1.60 6.16 -21.07
C HIS A 85 1.41 4.71 -20.66
N LYS A 86 1.89 4.39 -19.45
CA LYS A 86 1.50 3.17 -18.71
C LYS A 86 0.69 3.58 -17.49
N LYS A 87 -0.51 3.01 -17.36
CA LYS A 87 -1.42 3.25 -16.24
C LYS A 87 -1.83 1.92 -15.62
N ALA A 88 -1.56 1.76 -14.33
CA ALA A 88 -2.08 0.66 -13.55
C ALA A 88 -3.44 1.02 -12.94
N ILE A 89 -4.40 0.10 -13.03
CA ILE A 89 -5.73 0.22 -12.44
C ILE A 89 -5.96 -1.03 -11.59
N VAL A 90 -6.35 -0.84 -10.33
CA VAL A 90 -6.79 -1.94 -9.47
C VAL A 90 -8.30 -2.00 -9.52
N LYS A 91 -8.86 -3.12 -10.00
CA LYS A 91 -10.29 -3.40 -10.00
C LYS A 91 -10.60 -4.45 -8.95
N GLY A 92 -11.74 -4.32 -8.29
CA GLY A 92 -12.17 -5.24 -7.25
C GLY A 92 -12.94 -4.53 -6.15
N LYS A 93 -13.37 -5.30 -5.15
CA LYS A 93 -14.01 -4.78 -3.94
C LYS A 93 -13.53 -5.58 -2.73
N LEU A 94 -13.54 -4.96 -1.56
CA LEU A 94 -13.15 -5.66 -0.33
C LEU A 94 -14.31 -6.54 0.13
N GLU A 95 -14.10 -7.86 0.13
CA GLU A 95 -15.05 -8.84 0.67
C GLU A 95 -15.02 -8.89 2.21
N LEU A 96 -16.08 -9.44 2.81
CA LEU A 96 -16.23 -9.50 4.27
C LEU A 96 -15.13 -10.32 4.95
N GLU A 97 -14.71 -11.43 4.36
CA GLU A 97 -13.64 -12.28 4.90
C GLU A 97 -12.29 -11.56 4.93
N ASN A 98 -11.98 -10.83 3.87
CA ASN A 98 -10.80 -9.99 3.79
C ASN A 98 -10.82 -8.89 4.85
N LEU A 99 -11.99 -8.27 5.08
CA LEU A 99 -12.14 -7.28 6.14
C LEU A 99 -11.91 -7.88 7.53
N LYS A 100 -12.39 -9.12 7.78
CA LYS A 100 -12.10 -9.85 9.02
C LYS A 100 -10.61 -10.11 9.17
N TYR A 101 -9.93 -10.56 8.11
CA TYR A 101 -8.48 -10.75 8.13
C TYR A 101 -7.76 -9.44 8.51
N LEU A 102 -8.14 -8.32 7.90
CA LEU A 102 -7.53 -7.02 8.21
C LEU A 102 -7.72 -6.66 9.69
N ARG A 103 -8.95 -6.76 10.23
CA ARG A 103 -9.23 -6.45 11.64
C ARG A 103 -8.47 -7.33 12.64
N ASN A 104 -8.25 -8.60 12.29
CA ASN A 104 -7.56 -9.54 13.18
C ASN A 104 -6.05 -9.27 13.24
N ASN A 105 -5.46 -8.78 12.15
CA ASN A 105 -4.01 -8.67 12.00
C ASN A 105 -3.47 -7.24 12.12
N PHE A 106 -4.31 -6.22 11.95
CA PHE A 106 -3.90 -4.82 11.89
C PHE A 106 -4.73 -3.93 12.83
N VAL A 107 -4.08 -2.89 13.33
CA VAL A 107 -4.68 -1.79 14.08
C VAL A 107 -4.32 -0.46 13.42
N CYS A 108 -5.01 0.62 13.78
CA CYS A 108 -4.76 1.93 13.20
C CYS A 108 -3.73 2.73 14.00
N GLN A 109 -2.82 3.36 13.28
CA GLN A 109 -2.03 4.49 13.77
C GLN A 109 -2.57 5.75 13.10
N CYS A 110 -3.29 6.57 13.85
CA CYS A 110 -3.96 7.75 13.32
C CYS A 110 -2.99 8.83 12.88
N TYR A 111 -3.38 9.57 11.84
CA TYR A 111 -2.68 10.78 11.43
C TYR A 111 -2.91 11.91 12.43
N GLN A 112 -2.06 12.92 12.37
CA GLN A 112 -2.19 14.09 13.22
C GLN A 112 -3.59 14.70 13.11
N GLY A 113 -4.21 14.99 14.25
CA GLY A 113 -5.57 15.52 14.32
C GLY A 113 -6.67 14.46 14.40
N TRP A 114 -6.34 13.16 14.41
CA TRP A 114 -7.31 12.07 14.51
C TRP A 114 -7.00 11.14 15.68
N LYS A 115 -8.05 10.61 16.31
CA LYS A 115 -8.00 9.65 17.41
C LYS A 115 -9.15 8.65 17.32
N GLY A 116 -9.21 7.71 18.25
CA GLY A 116 -10.14 6.58 18.21
C GLY A 116 -9.48 5.30 17.73
N LEU A 117 -10.18 4.17 17.85
CA LEU A 117 -9.66 2.87 17.45
C LEU A 117 -9.50 2.75 15.93
N ASP A 118 -10.41 3.41 15.19
CA ASP A 118 -10.52 3.41 13.74
C ASP A 118 -10.19 4.82 13.15
N CYS A 119 -9.63 5.72 13.95
CA CYS A 119 -9.35 7.12 13.57
C CYS A 119 -10.59 7.92 13.15
N GLU A 120 -11.70 7.66 13.81
CA GLU A 120 -13.03 8.18 13.53
C GLU A 120 -13.31 9.54 14.20
N GLU A 121 -12.53 9.92 15.21
CA GLU A 121 -12.71 11.16 15.96
C GLU A 121 -11.64 12.20 15.61
N HIS A 122 -12.06 13.45 15.47
CA HIS A 122 -11.13 14.56 15.33
C HIS A 122 -10.61 15.00 16.71
N TYR A 123 -9.32 15.32 16.78
CA TYR A 123 -8.69 15.86 17.98
C TYR A 123 -9.08 17.34 18.14
N ASN A 124 -10.18 17.61 18.85
CA ASN A 124 -10.51 18.98 19.25
C ASN A 124 -9.62 19.38 20.43
N LYS A 125 -8.73 20.36 20.21
CA LYS A 125 -8.09 21.08 21.31
C LYS A 125 -9.11 22.05 21.91
N GLU A 126 -9.99 21.57 22.78
CA GLU A 126 -10.68 22.45 23.73
C GLU A 126 -9.99 22.34 25.09
N GLY A 127 -9.36 23.43 25.53
CA GLY A 127 -8.77 23.55 26.87
C GLY A 127 -7.35 24.12 26.91
N ASN A 128 -7.19 25.40 26.56
CA ASN A 128 -6.49 26.37 27.42
C ASN A 128 -6.94 27.79 27.07
#